data_AF-A0A2E4CD72-F1
#
_entry.id   AF-A0A2E4CD72-F1
#
_cell.length_a   1.000
_cell.length_b   1.000
_cell.length_c   1.000
_cell.angle_alpha   90.00
_cell.angle_beta   90.00
_cell.angle_gamma   90.00
#
_symmetry.space_group_name_H-M   'P 1'
#
loop_
_entity.id
_entity.type
_entity.pdbx_description
1 polymer ?
#
loop_
_entity_poly.entity_id
_entity_poly.type
_entity_poly.pdbx_seq_one_letter_code
_entity_poly.pdbx_strand_id
1 'polypeptide(L)'
;MPADLEVKDAQLIFNSVWKELEAKYGRANLHFPKELILLGGAPGSGKGTNTNFIREVRDISERPVVVSELLNSPESEAIKARGGMVGDREVVSLVFRRLLEPGYQGGAILDGFPRTKVQVECLKMLYDRMNLLRREFADSPQLVHFKQPTFHIMVLFVDEAESVARQLSRGRKTIAHNEEVRESGIGNVWEERPTDFNEDLARDRYRVFKEKTYDALVSLKQLFHYHFINAQAPLEVVQENILRELEYQSSLELDPRTFHSLQAIPLASEIVSHARRELVTRLDEYEIEHTELFHKVVRFIEEQMMPIVVRHAISGHADINSEDPLWQEHEALAMLIDVFSERGYHASVDIWRHDVPEKINSDGEVVYHRKKVYRITVRFKGSEIRRGG
;
A
#
# COMPACT_ATOMS: atom_id res chain seq x y z
N MET A 1 25.15 -7.47 29.53
CA MET A 1 26.33 -8.27 29.14
C MET A 1 26.11 -9.07 27.85
N PRO A 2 25.03 -9.86 27.62
CA PRO A 2 24.83 -10.58 26.35
C PRO A 2 24.54 -9.66 25.15
N ALA A 3 23.69 -8.64 25.34
CA ALA A 3 23.32 -7.71 24.28
C ALA A 3 24.51 -6.91 23.71
N ASP A 4 25.45 -6.49 24.57
CA ASP A 4 26.64 -5.74 24.13
C ASP A 4 27.62 -6.56 23.30
N LEU A 5 27.64 -7.89 23.49
CA LEU A 5 28.44 -8.82 22.69
C LEU A 5 27.80 -9.01 21.31
N GLU A 6 26.48 -9.25 21.25
CA GLU A 6 25.75 -9.40 19.99
C GLU A 6 25.86 -8.16 19.08
N VAL A 7 25.82 -6.96 19.68
CA VAL A 7 25.99 -5.69 18.94
C VAL A 7 27.42 -5.55 18.39
N LYS A 8 28.43 -5.89 19.19
CA LYS A 8 29.83 -5.87 18.73
C LYS A 8 30.08 -6.85 17.60
N ASP A 9 29.53 -8.06 17.71
CA ASP A 9 29.62 -9.08 16.66
C ASP A 9 28.94 -8.62 15.38
N ALA A 10 27.73 -8.04 15.48
CA ALA A 10 27.04 -7.47 14.33
C ALA A 10 27.84 -6.36 13.65
N GLN A 11 28.48 -5.47 14.42
CA GLN A 11 29.28 -4.37 13.88
C GLN A 11 30.50 -4.88 13.11
N LEU A 12 31.18 -5.91 13.62
CA LEU A 12 32.31 -6.55 12.95
C LEU A 12 31.87 -7.23 11.65
N ILE A 13 30.77 -7.99 11.72
CA ILE A 13 30.18 -8.67 10.56
C ILE A 13 29.80 -7.66 9.49
N PHE A 14 29.01 -6.66 9.85
CA PHE A 14 28.52 -5.64 8.92
C PHE A 14 29.68 -4.89 8.26
N ASN A 15 30.67 -4.44 9.04
CA ASN A 15 31.81 -3.69 8.49
C ASN A 15 32.66 -4.55 7.56
N SER A 16 32.84 -5.84 7.84
CA SER A 16 33.53 -6.77 6.94
C SER A 16 32.78 -6.89 5.62
N VAL A 17 31.48 -7.20 5.68
CA VAL A 17 30.65 -7.37 4.48
C VAL A 17 30.58 -6.07 3.67
N TRP A 18 30.39 -4.93 4.33
CA TRP A 18 30.31 -3.63 3.66
C TRP A 18 31.60 -3.29 2.90
N LYS A 19 32.77 -3.52 3.51
CA LYS A 19 34.07 -3.32 2.84
C LYS A 19 34.24 -4.23 1.63
N GLU A 20 33.80 -5.49 1.72
CA GLU A 20 33.82 -6.42 0.58
C GLU A 20 32.93 -5.93 -0.56
N LEU A 21 31.74 -5.42 -0.25
CA LEU A 21 30.83 -4.83 -1.25
C LEU A 21 31.44 -3.59 -1.90
N GLU A 22 31.99 -2.67 -1.11
CA GLU A 22 32.65 -1.46 -1.62
C GLU A 22 33.85 -1.80 -2.52
N ALA A 23 34.67 -2.77 -2.12
CA ALA A 23 35.82 -3.20 -2.90
C ALA A 23 35.41 -3.85 -4.24
N LYS A 24 34.29 -4.59 -4.25
CA LYS A 24 33.82 -5.33 -5.43
C LYS A 24 33.03 -4.46 -6.40
N TYR A 25 32.08 -3.67 -5.90
CA TYR A 25 31.13 -2.92 -6.73
C TYR A 25 31.53 -1.44 -6.86
N GLY A 26 32.31 -0.92 -5.92
CA GLY A 26 32.58 0.51 -5.80
C GLY A 26 31.46 1.24 -5.07
N ARG A 27 31.84 2.21 -4.23
CA ARG A 27 30.92 2.94 -3.35
C ARG A 27 29.77 3.63 -4.09
N ALA A 28 30.04 4.20 -5.27
CA ALA A 28 29.05 4.87 -6.11
C ALA A 28 28.07 3.92 -6.81
N ASN A 29 28.30 2.59 -6.76
CA ASN A 29 27.42 1.59 -7.38
C ASN A 29 26.68 0.74 -6.34
N LEU A 30 26.73 1.10 -5.06
CA LEU A 30 25.98 0.43 -3.99
C LEU A 30 24.50 0.86 -4.00
N HIS A 31 23.83 0.55 -5.10
CA HIS A 31 22.43 0.86 -5.35
C HIS A 31 21.53 -0.21 -4.73
N PHE A 32 21.18 -0.02 -3.46
CA PHE A 32 20.19 -0.86 -2.79
C PHE A 32 18.76 -0.46 -3.17
N PRO A 33 17.77 -1.34 -2.94
CA PRO A 33 16.37 -1.07 -3.27
C PRO A 33 15.84 0.17 -2.56
N LYS A 34 14.97 0.94 -3.25
CA LYS A 34 14.18 1.99 -2.60
C LYS A 34 13.35 1.41 -1.46
N GLU A 35 12.72 0.25 -1.70
CA GLU A 35 11.81 -0.38 -0.77
C GLU A 35 12.28 -1.79 -0.41
N LEU A 36 12.31 -2.11 0.89
CA LEU A 36 12.55 -3.46 1.38
C LEU A 36 11.37 -3.94 2.23
N ILE A 37 10.72 -5.03 1.79
CA ILE A 37 9.68 -5.69 2.55
C ILE A 37 10.24 -6.96 3.16
N LEU A 38 10.28 -7.03 4.48
CA LEU A 38 10.70 -8.22 5.23
C LEU A 38 9.47 -9.04 5.58
N LEU A 39 9.37 -10.24 5.03
CA LEU A 39 8.26 -11.13 5.30
C LEU A 39 8.63 -12.14 6.41
N GLY A 40 8.19 -11.83 7.62
CA GLY A 40 8.30 -12.66 8.80
C GLY A 40 7.05 -13.49 9.07
N GLY A 41 7.22 -14.60 9.79
CA GLY A 41 6.11 -15.42 10.25
C GLY A 41 6.54 -16.84 10.60
N ALA A 42 5.74 -17.50 11.42
CA ALA A 42 5.99 -18.88 11.81
C ALA A 42 5.97 -19.84 10.60
N PRO A 43 6.54 -21.04 10.71
CA PRO A 43 6.26 -22.11 9.75
C PRO A 43 4.75 -22.31 9.60
N GLY A 44 4.24 -22.46 8.38
CA GLY A 44 2.79 -22.61 8.15
C GLY A 44 1.98 -21.30 8.20
N SER A 45 2.59 -20.13 8.46
CA SER A 45 1.87 -18.84 8.47
C SER A 45 1.38 -18.35 7.10
N GLY A 46 1.65 -19.09 6.02
CA GLY A 46 1.24 -18.70 4.67
C GLY A 46 2.16 -17.69 3.98
N LYS A 47 3.43 -17.57 4.39
CA LYS A 47 4.42 -16.69 3.72
C LYS A 47 4.47 -16.95 2.22
N GLY A 48 4.86 -18.16 1.80
CA GLY A 48 4.96 -18.50 0.38
C GLY A 48 3.67 -18.30 -0.43
N THR A 49 2.51 -18.37 0.21
CA THR A 49 1.21 -18.08 -0.42
C THR A 49 1.01 -16.58 -0.64
N ASN A 50 1.36 -15.76 0.36
CA ASN A 50 1.14 -14.31 0.32
C ASN A 50 2.29 -13.54 -0.34
N THR A 51 3.48 -14.13 -0.50
CA THR A 51 4.64 -13.43 -1.07
C THR A 51 4.36 -12.91 -2.48
N ASN A 52 3.77 -13.74 -3.36
CA ASN A 52 3.43 -13.32 -4.73
C ASN A 52 2.33 -12.27 -4.74
N PHE A 53 1.35 -12.37 -3.84
CA PHE A 53 0.30 -11.37 -3.70
C PHE A 53 0.87 -10.02 -3.27
N ILE A 54 1.70 -9.97 -2.23
CA ILE A 54 2.38 -8.75 -1.77
C ILE A 54 3.23 -8.16 -2.90
N ARG A 55 3.93 -9.02 -3.65
CA ARG A 55 4.74 -8.63 -4.80
C ARG A 55 3.91 -7.92 -5.87
N GLU A 56 2.75 -8.47 -6.22
CA GLU A 56 1.83 -7.90 -7.22
C GLU A 56 1.22 -6.58 -6.72
N VAL A 57 0.76 -6.53 -5.47
CA VAL A 57 0.19 -5.33 -4.85
C VAL A 57 1.19 -4.16 -4.79
N ARG A 58 2.48 -4.47 -4.65
CA ARG A 58 3.56 -3.48 -4.51
C ARG A 58 4.30 -3.20 -5.82
N ASP A 59 3.81 -3.72 -6.95
CA ASP A 59 4.44 -3.60 -8.27
C ASP A 59 5.92 -4.04 -8.31
N ILE A 60 6.31 -5.00 -7.45
CA ILE A 60 7.67 -5.52 -7.40
C ILE A 60 7.82 -6.58 -8.50
N SER A 61 8.60 -6.29 -9.54
CA SER A 61 8.74 -7.22 -10.67
C SER A 61 9.59 -8.46 -10.33
N GLU A 62 10.61 -8.28 -9.50
CA GLU A 62 11.58 -9.34 -9.19
C GLU A 62 11.05 -10.41 -8.24
N ARG A 63 11.64 -11.61 -8.35
CA ARG A 63 11.32 -12.71 -7.42
C ARG A 63 11.79 -12.36 -6.00
N PRO A 64 11.11 -12.85 -4.96
CA PRO A 64 11.56 -12.67 -3.58
C PRO A 64 12.96 -13.23 -3.35
N VAL A 65 13.73 -12.57 -2.50
CA VAL A 65 15.01 -13.08 -2.01
C VAL A 65 14.73 -14.03 -0.86
N VAL A 66 14.75 -15.32 -1.15
CA VAL A 66 14.49 -16.38 -0.16
C VAL A 66 15.81 -16.86 0.43
N VAL A 67 16.03 -16.65 1.73
CA VAL A 67 17.32 -17.00 2.37
C VAL A 67 17.64 -18.48 2.24
N SER A 68 16.66 -19.39 2.37
CA SER A 68 16.93 -20.82 2.23
C SER A 68 17.43 -21.22 0.84
N GLU A 69 17.02 -20.51 -0.21
CA GLU A 69 17.54 -20.74 -1.57
C GLU A 69 18.98 -20.26 -1.70
N LEU A 70 19.30 -19.08 -1.13
CA LEU A 70 20.67 -18.57 -1.08
C LEU A 70 21.61 -19.53 -0.34
N LEU A 71 21.12 -20.18 0.72
CA LEU A 71 21.85 -21.17 1.50
C LEU A 71 22.08 -22.52 0.80
N ASN A 72 21.36 -22.75 -0.31
CA ASN A 72 21.52 -23.92 -1.17
C ASN A 72 22.15 -23.54 -2.53
N SER A 73 22.67 -22.32 -2.66
CA SER A 73 23.38 -21.89 -3.86
C SER A 73 24.76 -22.56 -3.98
N PRO A 74 25.32 -22.71 -5.20
CA PRO A 74 26.67 -23.23 -5.39
C PRO A 74 27.74 -22.47 -4.58
N GLU A 75 27.52 -21.17 -4.35
CA GLU A 75 28.39 -20.37 -3.51
C GLU A 75 28.33 -20.81 -2.03
N SER A 76 27.12 -21.02 -1.50
CA SER A 76 26.96 -21.49 -0.12
C SER A 76 27.50 -22.92 0.05
N GLU A 77 27.29 -23.78 -0.95
CA GLU A 77 27.87 -25.13 -0.97
C GLU A 77 29.40 -25.09 -0.97
N ALA A 78 30.03 -24.20 -1.74
CA ALA A 78 31.48 -24.04 -1.74
C ALA A 78 32.02 -23.56 -0.38
N ILE A 79 31.27 -22.73 0.35
CA ILE A 79 31.62 -22.31 1.72
C ILE A 79 31.56 -23.51 2.67
N LYS A 80 30.46 -24.28 2.62
CA LYS A 80 30.28 -25.50 3.43
C LYS A 80 31.37 -26.55 3.13
N ALA A 81 31.71 -26.74 1.85
CA ALA A 81 32.71 -27.71 1.39
C ALA A 81 34.13 -27.38 1.88
N ARG A 82 34.44 -26.09 2.11
CA ARG A 82 35.72 -25.66 2.71
C ARG A 82 35.74 -25.75 4.24
N GLY A 83 34.74 -26.38 4.85
CA GLY A 83 34.60 -26.50 6.30
C GLY A 83 34.08 -25.22 6.98
N GLY A 84 33.59 -24.25 6.22
CA GLY A 84 32.97 -23.04 6.77
C GLY A 84 31.57 -23.31 7.32
N MET A 85 31.23 -22.69 8.45
CA MET A 85 29.85 -22.66 8.95
C MET A 85 29.09 -21.53 8.26
N VAL A 86 27.83 -21.76 7.90
CA VAL A 86 26.95 -20.69 7.44
C VAL A 86 26.38 -19.97 8.67
N GLY A 87 27.05 -18.88 9.07
CA GLY A 87 26.61 -18.02 10.16
C GLY A 87 25.93 -16.75 9.67
N ASP A 88 25.72 -15.80 10.59
CA ASP A 88 25.11 -14.50 10.28
C ASP A 88 25.92 -13.71 9.24
N ARG A 89 27.25 -13.82 9.24
CA ARG A 89 28.12 -13.16 8.26
C ARG A 89 27.81 -13.58 6.83
N GLU A 90 27.74 -14.89 6.59
CA GLU A 90 27.51 -15.45 5.26
C GLU A 90 26.10 -15.10 4.77
N VAL A 91 25.10 -15.20 5.64
CA VAL A 91 23.71 -14.81 5.32
C VAL A 91 23.63 -13.34 4.95
N VAL A 92 24.21 -12.45 5.77
CA VAL A 92 24.21 -11.00 5.51
C VAL A 92 24.92 -10.69 4.19
N SER A 93 26.07 -11.30 3.92
CA SER A 93 26.81 -11.13 2.67
C SER A 93 26.01 -11.58 1.45
N LEU A 94 25.36 -12.74 1.51
CA LEU A 94 24.54 -13.26 0.41
C LEU A 94 23.32 -12.36 0.15
N VAL A 95 22.60 -11.98 1.20
CA VAL A 95 21.42 -11.11 1.09
C VAL A 95 21.80 -9.76 0.51
N PHE A 96 22.83 -9.09 1.05
CA PHE A 96 23.19 -7.75 0.58
C PHE A 96 23.69 -7.75 -0.87
N ARG A 97 24.43 -8.79 -1.28
CA ARG A 97 24.83 -8.92 -2.69
C ARG A 97 23.64 -9.13 -3.62
N ARG A 98 22.68 -9.95 -3.20
CA ARG A 98 21.46 -10.18 -3.98
C ARG A 98 20.63 -8.90 -4.13
N LEU A 99 20.55 -8.09 -3.08
CA LEU A 99 19.86 -6.79 -3.09
C LEU A 99 20.51 -5.74 -4.01
N LEU A 100 21.80 -5.87 -4.33
CA LEU A 100 22.51 -4.96 -5.25
C LEU A 100 22.27 -5.29 -6.73
N GLU A 101 21.56 -6.37 -7.03
CA GLU A 101 21.26 -6.70 -8.42
C GLU A 101 20.28 -5.69 -9.03
N PRO A 102 20.47 -5.25 -10.29
CA PRO A 102 19.72 -4.13 -10.87
C PRO A 102 18.19 -4.27 -10.82
N GLY A 103 17.67 -5.50 -10.90
CA GLY A 103 16.23 -5.76 -10.86
C GLY A 103 15.56 -5.32 -9.55
N TYR A 104 16.29 -5.30 -8.44
CA TYR A 104 15.72 -4.97 -7.13
C TYR A 104 15.66 -3.48 -6.82
N GLN A 105 16.20 -2.59 -7.66
CA GLN A 105 16.27 -1.16 -7.34
C GLN A 105 14.90 -0.54 -7.01
N GLY A 106 13.84 -0.99 -7.67
CA GLY A 106 12.47 -0.53 -7.42
C GLY A 106 11.91 -1.00 -6.07
N GLY A 107 12.25 -2.23 -5.67
CA GLY A 107 11.82 -2.83 -4.41
C GLY A 107 12.24 -4.30 -4.33
N ALA A 108 12.35 -4.82 -3.11
CA ALA A 108 12.62 -6.24 -2.88
C ALA A 108 11.84 -6.79 -1.69
N ILE A 109 11.44 -8.06 -1.80
CA ILE A 109 10.86 -8.83 -0.69
C ILE A 109 11.92 -9.80 -0.18
N LEU A 110 12.23 -9.76 1.12
CA LEU A 110 13.09 -10.71 1.81
C LEU A 110 12.24 -11.73 2.57
N ASP A 111 12.35 -13.01 2.24
CA ASP A 111 11.75 -14.11 3.02
C ASP A 111 12.81 -14.80 3.87
N GLY A 112 12.59 -14.76 5.18
CA GLY A 112 13.45 -15.44 6.15
C GLY A 112 14.70 -14.66 6.54
N PHE A 113 14.69 -13.33 6.41
CA PHE A 113 15.68 -12.40 6.96
C PHE A 113 14.97 -11.19 7.58
N PRO A 114 15.35 -10.72 8.78
CA PRO A 114 16.32 -11.30 9.71
C PRO A 114 15.72 -12.44 10.56
N ARG A 115 16.58 -13.36 11.02
CA ARG A 115 16.22 -14.46 11.95
C ARG A 115 16.87 -14.36 13.32
N THR A 116 17.92 -13.57 13.44
CA THR A 116 18.73 -13.39 14.66
C THR A 116 18.86 -11.91 14.99
N LYS A 117 19.19 -11.60 16.25
CA LYS A 117 19.45 -10.21 16.69
C LYS A 117 20.63 -9.59 15.96
N VAL A 118 21.67 -10.37 15.68
CA VAL A 118 22.83 -9.92 14.88
C VAL A 118 22.40 -9.46 13.49
N GLN A 119 21.54 -10.24 12.81
CA GLN A 119 21.00 -9.84 11.49
C GLN A 119 20.13 -8.58 11.57
N VAL A 120 19.37 -8.41 12.66
CA VAL A 120 18.60 -7.18 12.92
C VAL A 120 19.53 -5.98 13.03
N GLU A 121 20.61 -6.06 13.80
CA GLU A 121 21.59 -4.97 13.90
C GLU A 121 22.27 -4.70 12.55
N CYS A 122 22.59 -5.73 11.76
CA CYS A 122 23.08 -5.55 10.39
C CYS A 122 22.08 -4.84 9.48
N LEU A 123 20.78 -5.12 9.62
CA LEU A 123 19.73 -4.43 8.86
C LEU A 123 19.62 -2.95 9.25
N LYS A 124 19.70 -2.62 10.54
CA LYS A 124 19.72 -1.22 11.02
C LYS A 124 20.91 -0.46 10.44
N MET A 125 22.10 -1.05 10.49
CA MET A 125 23.30 -0.46 9.90
C MET A 125 23.19 -0.32 8.37
N LEU A 126 22.52 -1.24 7.67
CA LEU A 126 22.25 -1.11 6.24
C LEU A 126 21.40 0.14 5.97
N TYR A 127 20.31 0.31 6.71
CA TYR A 127 19.45 1.49 6.60
C TYR A 127 20.23 2.80 6.82
N ASP A 128 21.07 2.84 7.86
CA ASP A 128 21.91 4.02 8.14
C ASP A 128 22.90 4.29 7.00
N ARG A 129 23.55 3.24 6.46
CA ARG A 129 24.48 3.37 5.33
C ARG A 129 23.79 3.83 4.05
N MET A 130 22.58 3.34 3.76
CA MET A 130 21.80 3.79 2.62
C MET A 130 21.49 5.29 2.72
N ASN A 131 21.08 5.75 3.91
CA ASN A 131 20.84 7.18 4.16
C ASN A 131 22.13 8.01 4.04
N LEU A 132 23.27 7.51 4.53
CA LEU A 132 24.57 8.17 4.39
C LEU A 132 24.99 8.31 2.93
N LEU A 133 24.89 7.24 2.13
CA LEU A 133 25.18 7.30 0.69
C LEU A 133 24.28 8.32 -0.01
N ARG A 134 22.97 8.33 0.30
CA ARG A 134 22.05 9.34 -0.25
C ARG A 134 22.49 10.77 0.06
N ARG A 135 22.95 11.04 1.29
CA ARG A 135 23.46 12.37 1.68
C ARG A 135 24.75 12.73 0.95
N GLU A 136 25.66 11.76 0.82
CA GLU A 136 26.94 11.93 0.13
C GLU A 136 26.75 12.29 -1.36
N PHE A 137 25.77 11.68 -2.02
CA PHE A 137 25.49 11.91 -3.44
C PHE A 137 24.39 12.96 -3.69
N ALA A 138 23.96 13.71 -2.67
CA ALA A 138 22.80 14.62 -2.75
C ALA A 138 22.93 15.71 -3.83
N ASP A 139 24.13 16.23 -4.06
CA ASP A 139 24.40 17.30 -5.05
C ASP A 139 24.93 16.76 -6.38
N SER A 140 24.78 15.46 -6.62
CA SER A 140 25.32 14.77 -7.79
C SER A 140 24.21 14.19 -8.67
N PRO A 141 24.42 14.05 -9.99
CA PRO A 141 23.48 13.36 -10.88
C PRO A 141 23.16 11.91 -10.43
N GLN A 142 24.06 11.30 -9.65
CA GLN A 142 23.93 9.94 -9.12
C GLN A 142 22.83 9.82 -8.06
N LEU A 143 22.34 10.92 -7.48
CA LEU A 143 21.22 10.91 -6.51
C LEU A 143 20.01 10.12 -7.03
N VAL A 144 19.81 10.09 -8.35
CA VAL A 144 18.73 9.31 -8.97
C VAL A 144 18.74 7.83 -8.57
N HIS A 145 19.92 7.25 -8.27
CA HIS A 145 20.08 5.86 -7.85
C HIS A 145 20.10 5.67 -6.32
N PHE A 146 20.20 6.75 -5.55
CA PHE A 146 20.18 6.72 -4.07
C PHE A 146 18.84 7.27 -3.56
N LYS A 147 17.79 6.45 -3.64
CA LYS A 147 16.46 6.82 -3.16
C LYS A 147 16.39 6.82 -1.62
N GLN A 148 15.40 7.51 -1.07
CA GLN A 148 15.10 7.41 0.36
C GLN A 148 14.69 5.95 0.67
N PRO A 149 15.41 5.23 1.55
CA PRO A 149 15.07 3.85 1.88
C PRO A 149 13.77 3.78 2.70
N THR A 150 12.89 2.86 2.34
CA THR A 150 11.68 2.51 3.11
C THR A 150 11.70 1.04 3.44
N PHE A 151 11.67 0.69 4.74
CA PHE A 151 11.66 -0.70 5.20
C PHE A 151 10.30 -1.02 5.82
N HIS A 152 9.67 -2.11 5.34
CA HIS A 152 8.43 -2.66 5.87
C HIS A 152 8.69 -4.00 6.52
N ILE A 153 8.23 -4.19 7.75
CA ILE A 153 8.34 -5.44 8.51
C ILE A 153 6.96 -6.05 8.56
N MET A 154 6.70 -7.05 7.69
CA MET A 154 5.42 -7.73 7.62
C MET A 154 5.48 -9.05 8.37
N VAL A 155 4.70 -9.18 9.45
CA VAL A 155 4.66 -10.39 10.27
C VAL A 155 3.32 -11.08 10.10
N LEU A 156 3.32 -12.23 9.42
CA LEU A 156 2.16 -13.12 9.33
C LEU A 156 2.08 -13.97 10.60
N PHE A 157 1.11 -13.66 11.45
CA PHE A 157 0.92 -14.32 12.73
C PHE A 157 -0.06 -15.50 12.64
N VAL A 158 0.37 -16.64 13.18
CA VAL A 158 -0.47 -17.81 13.49
C VAL A 158 -0.06 -18.34 14.86
N ASP A 159 -1.00 -18.91 15.60
CA ASP A 159 -0.68 -19.60 16.84
C ASP A 159 0.04 -20.94 16.58
N GLU A 160 0.52 -21.57 17.65
CA GLU A 160 1.26 -22.83 17.55
C GLU A 160 0.39 -23.97 17.01
N ALA A 161 -0.85 -24.06 17.49
CA ALA A 161 -1.76 -25.14 17.12
C ALA A 161 -2.07 -25.10 15.61
N GLU A 162 -2.39 -23.92 15.10
CA GLU A 162 -2.65 -23.70 13.68
C GLU A 162 -1.38 -23.89 12.84
N SER A 163 -0.23 -23.41 13.31
CA SER A 163 1.06 -23.63 12.64
C SER A 163 1.38 -25.12 12.46
N VAL A 164 1.23 -25.91 13.52
CA VAL A 164 1.45 -27.35 13.52
C VAL A 164 0.43 -28.04 12.60
N ALA A 165 -0.84 -27.72 12.74
CA ALA A 165 -1.91 -28.27 11.91
C ALA A 165 -1.66 -28.03 10.41
N ARG A 166 -1.23 -26.82 10.03
CA ARG A 166 -0.90 -26.46 8.64
C ARG A 166 0.33 -27.19 8.12
N GLN A 167 1.36 -27.41 8.96
CA GLN A 167 2.54 -28.19 8.56
C GLN A 167 2.18 -29.66 8.29
N LEU A 168 1.41 -30.28 9.18
CA LEU A 168 0.96 -31.67 9.01
C LEU A 168 0.00 -31.80 7.81
N SER A 169 -0.90 -30.83 7.62
CA SER A 169 -1.78 -30.78 6.45
C SER A 169 -1.00 -30.66 5.15
N ARG A 170 0.06 -29.83 5.12
CA ARG A 170 0.97 -29.74 3.99
C ARG A 170 1.65 -31.09 3.71
N GLY A 171 2.14 -31.79 4.74
CA GLY A 171 2.76 -33.11 4.57
C GLY A 171 1.83 -34.13 3.90
N ARG A 172 0.56 -34.19 4.35
CA ARG A 172 -0.45 -35.08 3.73
C ARG A 172 -0.68 -34.75 2.25
N LYS A 173 -0.76 -33.46 1.91
CA LYS A 173 -0.89 -33.01 0.51
C LYS A 173 0.33 -33.35 -0.33
N THR A 174 1.53 -33.19 0.22
CA THR A 174 2.79 -33.56 -0.45
C THR A 174 2.84 -35.04 -0.77
N ILE A 175 2.43 -35.91 0.16
CA ILE A 175 2.37 -37.37 -0.09
C ILE A 175 1.41 -37.67 -1.25
N ALA A 176 0.18 -37.17 -1.18
CA ALA A 176 -0.83 -37.42 -2.20
C ALA A 176 -0.38 -36.93 -3.60
N HIS A 177 0.18 -35.72 -3.68
CA HIS A 177 0.73 -35.18 -4.93
C HIS A 177 1.90 -36.04 -5.45
N ASN A 178 2.82 -36.44 -4.57
CA ASN A 178 3.98 -37.24 -4.96
C ASN A 178 3.58 -38.64 -5.43
N GLU A 179 2.56 -39.25 -4.83
CA GLU A 179 1.98 -40.51 -5.29
C GLU A 179 1.37 -40.35 -6.69
N GLU A 180 0.55 -39.31 -6.91
CA GLU A 180 -0.05 -39.02 -8.22
C GLU A 180 1.01 -38.78 -9.31
N VAL A 181 2.07 -38.03 -9.02
CA VAL A 181 3.19 -37.80 -9.95
C VAL A 181 3.93 -39.10 -10.27
N ARG A 182 4.14 -39.97 -9.27
CA ARG A 182 4.80 -41.28 -9.45
C ARG A 182 3.94 -42.23 -10.29
N GLU A 183 2.62 -42.19 -10.14
CA GLU A 183 1.68 -43.03 -10.91
C GLU A 183 1.48 -42.53 -12.35
N SER A 184 1.26 -41.22 -12.52
CA SER A 184 0.99 -40.61 -13.83
C SER A 184 2.25 -40.40 -14.67
N GLY A 185 3.42 -40.24 -14.03
CA GLY A 185 4.66 -39.81 -14.66
C GLY A 185 4.66 -38.35 -15.12
N ILE A 186 3.63 -37.56 -14.75
CA ILE A 186 3.44 -36.17 -15.16
C ILE A 186 3.65 -35.26 -13.97
N GLY A 187 4.53 -34.25 -14.13
CA GLY A 187 4.80 -33.24 -13.10
C GLY A 187 6.10 -33.48 -12.33
N ASN A 188 6.33 -32.66 -11.30
CA ASN A 188 7.52 -32.74 -10.45
C ASN A 188 7.13 -33.11 -9.02
N VAL A 189 7.95 -33.98 -8.41
CA VAL A 189 7.83 -34.37 -7.01
C VAL A 189 8.10 -33.16 -6.11
N TRP A 190 7.22 -32.94 -5.14
CA TRP A 190 7.39 -31.92 -4.11
C TRP A 190 8.32 -32.41 -3.00
N GLU A 191 9.11 -31.49 -2.45
CA GLU A 191 10.00 -31.76 -1.33
C GLU A 191 9.22 -32.23 -0.10
N GLU A 192 9.61 -33.40 0.42
CA GLU A 192 9.11 -33.97 1.67
C GLU A 192 9.96 -33.43 2.84
N ARG A 193 9.34 -32.63 3.71
CA ARG A 193 10.03 -32.00 4.85
C ARG A 193 9.77 -32.79 6.13
N PRO A 194 10.81 -33.16 6.92
CA PRO A 194 10.62 -33.95 8.14
C PRO A 194 9.60 -33.34 9.13
N THR A 195 9.55 -32.01 9.22
CA THR A 195 8.63 -31.28 10.10
C THR A 195 7.16 -31.41 9.71
N ASP A 196 6.87 -31.92 8.51
CA ASP A 196 5.51 -32.00 7.98
C ASP A 196 4.87 -33.37 8.28
N PHE A 197 5.66 -34.29 8.82
CA PHE A 197 5.24 -35.66 9.13
C PHE A 197 5.37 -36.01 10.61
N ASN A 198 5.96 -35.12 11.41
CA ASN A 198 6.18 -35.33 12.83
C ASN A 198 5.75 -34.08 13.61
N GLU A 199 4.80 -34.25 14.51
CA GLU A 199 4.22 -33.17 15.30
C GLU A 199 5.25 -32.51 16.23
N ASP A 200 6.10 -33.29 16.89
CA ASP A 200 7.13 -32.77 17.81
C ASP A 200 8.14 -31.90 17.06
N LEU A 201 8.57 -32.34 15.87
CA LEU A 201 9.45 -31.54 15.00
C LEU A 201 8.76 -30.26 14.50
N ALA A 202 7.45 -30.31 14.23
CA ALA A 202 6.66 -29.13 13.85
C ALA A 202 6.57 -28.12 14.99
N ARG A 203 6.34 -28.58 16.23
CA ARG A 203 6.31 -27.78 17.45
C ARG A 203 7.66 -27.16 17.75
N ASP A 204 8.74 -27.95 17.66
CA ASP A 204 10.11 -27.46 17.82
C ASP A 204 10.44 -26.32 16.86
N ARG A 205 10.02 -26.46 15.59
CA ARG A 205 10.21 -25.43 14.58
C ARG A 205 9.45 -24.13 14.90
N TYR A 206 8.23 -24.24 15.44
CA TYR A 206 7.47 -23.08 15.90
C TYR A 206 8.15 -22.40 17.11
N ARG A 207 8.58 -23.20 18.09
CA ARG A 207 9.29 -22.71 19.28
C ARG A 207 10.56 -21.95 18.91
N VAL A 208 11.39 -22.50 18.01
CA VAL A 208 12.61 -21.82 17.52
C VAL A 208 12.27 -20.47 16.88
N PHE A 209 11.21 -20.40 16.07
CA PHE A 209 10.75 -19.13 15.50
C PHE A 209 10.36 -18.14 16.60
N LYS A 210 9.55 -18.57 17.57
CA LYS A 210 9.07 -17.71 18.66
C LYS A 210 10.20 -17.18 19.54
N GLU A 211 11.16 -18.02 19.90
CA GLU A 211 12.25 -17.66 20.82
C GLU A 211 13.35 -16.81 20.15
N LYS A 212 13.65 -17.05 18.87
CA LYS A 212 14.80 -16.43 18.20
C LYS A 212 14.41 -15.35 17.20
N THR A 213 13.37 -15.59 16.41
CA THR A 213 13.03 -14.77 15.25
C THR A 213 11.92 -13.77 15.56
N TYR A 214 10.91 -14.15 16.36
CA TYR A 214 9.79 -13.26 16.67
C TYR A 214 10.26 -12.02 17.42
N ASP A 215 11.02 -12.18 18.51
CA ASP A 215 11.57 -11.05 19.27
C ASP A 215 12.48 -10.15 18.42
N ALA A 216 13.26 -10.76 17.52
CA ALA A 216 14.09 -10.03 16.57
C ALA A 216 13.24 -9.14 15.65
N LEU A 217 12.15 -9.67 15.08
CA LEU A 217 11.23 -8.90 14.24
C LEU A 217 10.49 -7.81 15.04
N VAL A 218 10.02 -8.11 16.24
CA VAL A 218 9.32 -7.15 17.11
C VAL A 218 10.23 -5.97 17.47
N SER A 219 11.53 -6.20 17.65
CA SER A 219 12.49 -5.13 17.95
C SER A 219 12.62 -4.08 16.85
N LEU A 220 12.23 -4.40 15.61
CA LEU A 220 12.24 -3.48 14.48
C LEU A 220 11.06 -2.52 14.46
N LYS A 221 10.01 -2.79 15.24
CA LYS A 221 8.76 -2.01 15.26
C LYS A 221 8.96 -0.52 15.59
N GLN A 222 9.99 -0.20 16.37
CA GLN A 222 10.27 1.19 16.77
C GLN A 222 11.00 1.99 15.68
N LEU A 223 11.58 1.32 14.68
CA LEU A 223 12.45 1.93 13.68
C LEU A 223 11.83 1.93 12.28
N PHE A 224 11.01 0.93 11.97
CA PHE A 224 10.50 0.69 10.63
C PHE A 224 8.98 0.50 10.64
N HIS A 225 8.35 0.64 9.48
CA HIS A 225 6.91 0.40 9.32
C HIS A 225 6.62 -1.07 9.62
N TYR A 226 5.87 -1.32 10.69
CA TYR A 226 5.63 -2.67 11.20
C TYR A 226 4.17 -3.07 11.03
N HIS A 227 3.96 -4.12 10.26
CA HIS A 227 2.65 -4.64 9.88
C HIS A 227 2.43 -5.98 10.56
N PHE A 228 1.40 -6.07 11.40
CA PHE A 228 1.04 -7.31 12.07
C PHE A 228 -0.24 -7.87 11.46
N ILE A 229 -0.10 -8.96 10.71
CA ILE A 229 -1.22 -9.56 9.96
C ILE A 229 -1.67 -10.83 10.66
N ASN A 230 -2.94 -10.88 11.06
CA ASN A 230 -3.53 -12.12 11.54
C ASN A 230 -3.73 -13.09 10.36
N ALA A 231 -2.88 -14.11 10.28
CA ALA A 231 -2.88 -15.10 9.20
C ALA A 231 -3.64 -16.40 9.56
N GLN A 232 -4.44 -16.39 10.64
CA GLN A 232 -5.32 -17.51 11.00
C GLN A 232 -6.64 -17.50 10.20
N ALA A 233 -7.02 -16.34 9.67
CA ALA A 233 -8.22 -16.19 8.85
C ALA A 233 -8.09 -16.90 7.48
N PRO A 234 -9.21 -17.09 6.76
CA PRO A 234 -9.18 -17.52 5.35
C PRO A 234 -8.31 -16.62 4.47
N LEU A 235 -7.76 -17.16 3.39
CA LEU A 235 -6.77 -16.49 2.54
C LEU A 235 -7.26 -15.13 2.04
N GLU A 236 -8.51 -15.03 1.59
CA GLU A 236 -9.08 -13.79 1.06
C GLU A 236 -9.07 -12.68 2.12
N VAL A 237 -9.40 -13.02 3.37
CA VAL A 237 -9.40 -12.08 4.50
C VAL A 237 -7.97 -11.67 4.86
N VAL A 238 -7.01 -12.59 4.81
CA VAL A 238 -5.60 -12.29 5.05
C VAL A 238 -5.06 -11.33 4.00
N GLN A 239 -5.39 -11.55 2.72
CA GLN A 239 -5.00 -10.69 1.61
C GLN A 239 -5.65 -9.30 1.70
N GLU A 240 -6.92 -9.21 2.10
CA GLU A 240 -7.58 -7.93 2.35
C GLU A 240 -6.92 -7.15 3.50
N ASN A 241 -6.55 -7.83 4.59
CA ASN A 241 -5.82 -7.22 5.69
C ASN A 241 -4.44 -6.72 5.26
N ILE A 242 -3.73 -7.48 4.42
CA ILE A 242 -2.46 -7.06 3.81
C ILE A 242 -2.65 -5.77 3.00
N LEU A 243 -3.69 -5.69 2.16
CA LEU A 243 -4.00 -4.50 1.38
C LEU A 243 -4.22 -3.28 2.28
N ARG A 244 -5.08 -3.41 3.29
CA ARG A 244 -5.41 -2.30 4.20
C ARG A 244 -4.19 -1.75 4.93
N GLU A 245 -3.32 -2.63 5.43
CA GLU A 245 -2.10 -2.24 6.13
C GLU A 245 -1.07 -1.56 5.20
N LEU A 246 -0.99 -1.99 3.94
CA LEU A 246 -0.12 -1.36 2.93
C LEU A 246 -0.68 -0.03 2.41
N GLU A 247 -1.99 0.06 2.16
CA GLU A 247 -2.67 1.28 1.68
C GLU A 247 -2.54 2.43 2.68
N TYR A 248 -2.72 2.17 3.98
CA TYR A 248 -2.59 3.16 5.06
C TYR A 248 -1.23 3.90 5.05
N GLN A 249 -0.17 3.30 4.50
CA GLN A 249 1.19 3.85 4.52
C GLN A 249 1.67 4.42 3.18
N SER A 250 0.96 4.14 2.08
CA SER A 250 1.28 4.68 0.75
C SER A 250 1.36 6.22 0.69
N SER A 251 0.62 6.92 1.56
CA SER A 251 0.65 8.38 1.70
C SER A 251 1.98 8.92 2.28
N LEU A 252 2.82 8.06 2.87
CA LEU A 252 4.08 8.41 3.55
C LEU A 252 5.35 8.00 2.77
N GLU A 253 5.21 7.36 1.60
CA GLU A 253 6.35 6.83 0.83
C GLU A 253 6.93 7.80 -0.20
N LEU A 254 6.41 9.02 -0.21
CA LEU A 254 6.90 10.11 -1.03
C LEU A 254 8.18 10.67 -0.42
N ASP A 255 9.13 11.08 -1.28
CA ASP A 255 10.27 11.86 -0.82
C ASP A 255 9.77 13.10 -0.05
N PRO A 256 10.41 13.52 1.05
CA PRO A 256 9.93 14.64 1.87
C PRO A 256 9.65 15.93 1.09
N ARG A 257 10.42 16.21 0.02
CA ARG A 257 10.16 17.37 -0.85
C ARG A 257 8.86 17.23 -1.62
N THR A 258 8.59 16.02 -2.11
CA THR A 258 7.34 15.66 -2.81
C THR A 258 6.16 15.67 -1.85
N PHE A 259 6.30 15.09 -0.66
CA PHE A 259 5.26 15.12 0.38
C PHE A 259 4.88 16.55 0.76
N HIS A 260 5.85 17.42 1.03
CA HIS A 260 5.59 18.83 1.35
C HIS A 260 4.82 19.56 0.26
N SER A 261 5.03 19.19 -1.01
CA SER A 261 4.30 19.80 -2.14
C SER A 261 2.85 19.29 -2.24
N LEU A 262 2.57 18.07 -1.77
CA LEU A 262 1.24 17.45 -1.84
C LEU A 262 0.41 17.61 -0.57
N GLN A 263 1.04 17.91 0.58
CA GLN A 263 0.38 18.01 1.89
C GLN A 263 -0.78 19.03 1.94
N ALA A 264 -0.80 20.03 1.06
CA ALA A 264 -1.88 21.01 0.99
C ALA A 264 -3.20 20.42 0.44
N ILE A 265 -3.17 19.23 -0.17
CA ILE A 265 -4.32 18.53 -0.73
C ILE A 265 -4.70 17.39 0.24
N PRO A 266 -5.87 17.44 0.89
CA PRO A 266 -6.28 16.40 1.83
C PRO A 266 -6.53 15.06 1.12
N LEU A 267 -6.33 13.95 1.83
CA LEU A 267 -6.60 12.64 1.26
C LEU A 267 -8.10 12.47 1.02
N ALA A 268 -8.48 11.80 -0.07
CA ALA A 268 -9.89 11.53 -0.36
C ALA A 268 -10.60 10.80 0.79
N SER A 269 -9.89 9.90 1.49
CA SER A 269 -10.39 9.21 2.68
C SER A 269 -10.66 10.15 3.86
N GLU A 270 -9.81 11.16 4.08
CA GLU A 270 -9.99 12.19 5.11
C GLU A 270 -11.17 13.12 4.78
N ILE A 271 -11.33 13.48 3.50
CA ILE A 271 -12.48 14.25 3.04
C ILE A 271 -13.77 13.48 3.35
N VAL A 272 -13.82 12.18 3.05
CA VAL A 272 -15.02 11.36 3.22
C VAL A 272 -15.33 11.06 4.70
N SER A 273 -14.33 10.84 5.56
CA SER A 273 -14.54 10.41 6.95
C SER A 273 -15.33 11.42 7.79
N HIS A 274 -15.20 12.73 7.48
CA HIS A 274 -15.88 13.80 8.19
C HIS A 274 -16.95 14.52 7.37
N ALA A 275 -17.05 14.25 6.07
CA ALA A 275 -17.95 14.93 5.13
C ALA A 275 -19.39 15.09 5.64
N ARG A 276 -19.99 14.03 6.22
CA ARG A 276 -21.38 14.09 6.69
C ARG A 276 -21.56 15.05 7.86
N ARG A 277 -20.61 15.05 8.82
CA ARG A 277 -20.69 15.93 9.98
C ARG A 277 -20.51 17.39 9.55
N GLU A 278 -19.56 17.65 8.66
CA GLU A 278 -19.32 18.98 8.12
C GLU A 278 -20.48 19.49 7.28
N LEU A 279 -21.14 18.61 6.51
CA LEU A 279 -22.34 18.96 5.74
C LEU A 279 -23.46 19.48 6.66
N VAL A 280 -23.73 18.77 7.76
CA VAL A 280 -24.75 19.20 8.73
C VAL A 280 -24.37 20.55 9.34
N THR A 281 -23.11 20.72 9.74
CA THR A 281 -22.62 22.00 10.30
C THR A 281 -22.79 23.15 9.31
N ARG A 282 -22.44 22.98 8.02
CA ARG A 282 -22.65 24.03 7.01
C ARG A 282 -24.12 24.36 6.82
N LEU A 283 -25.01 23.37 6.81
CA LEU A 283 -26.46 23.61 6.69
C LEU A 283 -27.02 24.39 7.88
N ASP A 284 -26.60 24.04 9.10
CA ASP A 284 -26.97 24.78 10.31
C ASP A 284 -26.42 26.23 10.28
N GLU A 285 -25.18 26.42 9.83
CA GLU A 285 -24.56 27.74 9.63
C GLU A 285 -25.32 28.55 8.58
N TYR A 286 -25.74 27.96 7.46
CA TYR A 286 -26.55 28.65 6.44
C TYR A 286 -27.88 29.16 6.99
N GLU A 287 -28.57 28.36 7.80
CA GLU A 287 -29.85 28.76 8.42
C GLU A 287 -29.66 29.92 9.41
N ILE A 288 -28.53 29.97 10.12
CA ILE A 288 -28.25 30.98 11.16
C ILE A 288 -27.67 32.27 10.58
N GLU A 289 -26.65 32.16 9.72
CA GLU A 289 -25.85 33.30 9.25
C GLU A 289 -26.33 33.85 7.90
N HIS A 290 -26.95 33.01 7.07
CA HIS A 290 -27.37 33.35 5.70
C HIS A 290 -28.86 33.03 5.44
N THR A 291 -29.72 33.15 6.45
CA THR A 291 -31.13 32.70 6.45
C THR A 291 -31.90 33.08 5.17
N GLU A 292 -31.85 34.35 4.77
CA GLU A 292 -32.60 34.83 3.61
C GLU A 292 -32.13 34.18 2.30
N LEU A 293 -30.82 34.05 2.10
CA LEU A 293 -30.25 33.45 0.89
C LEU A 293 -30.53 31.95 0.87
N PHE A 294 -30.32 31.27 1.99
CA PHE A 294 -30.56 29.84 2.13
C PHE A 294 -32.03 29.50 1.82
N HIS A 295 -32.99 30.26 2.36
CA HIS A 295 -34.41 30.06 2.07
C HIS A 295 -34.78 30.35 0.61
N LYS A 296 -34.13 31.32 -0.06
CA LYS A 296 -34.29 31.54 -1.51
C LYS A 296 -33.82 30.31 -2.30
N VAL A 297 -32.67 29.74 -1.94
CA VAL A 297 -32.13 28.52 -2.59
C VAL A 297 -33.07 27.34 -2.39
N VAL A 298 -33.51 27.08 -1.15
CA VAL A 298 -34.45 25.98 -0.85
C VAL A 298 -35.76 26.14 -1.62
N ARG A 299 -36.32 27.35 -1.65
CA ARG A 299 -37.55 27.64 -2.41
C ARG A 299 -37.36 27.43 -3.91
N PHE A 300 -36.24 27.88 -4.47
CA PHE A 300 -35.95 27.64 -5.89
C PHE A 300 -35.84 26.15 -6.19
N ILE A 301 -35.16 25.37 -5.34
CA ILE A 301 -35.08 23.91 -5.48
C ILE A 301 -36.49 23.31 -5.47
N GLU A 302 -37.31 23.65 -4.49
CA GLU A 302 -38.67 23.13 -4.33
C GLU A 302 -39.59 23.47 -5.50
N GLU A 303 -39.63 24.74 -5.90
CA GLU A 303 -40.61 25.23 -6.87
C GLU A 303 -40.18 25.04 -8.33
N GLN A 304 -38.89 25.17 -8.63
CA GLN A 304 -38.37 25.17 -10.01
C GLN A 304 -37.68 23.85 -10.38
N MET A 305 -36.96 23.22 -9.45
CA MET A 305 -36.12 22.06 -9.77
C MET A 305 -36.81 20.73 -9.49
N MET A 306 -37.45 20.59 -8.32
CA MET A 306 -38.08 19.33 -7.92
C MET A 306 -39.17 18.84 -8.89
N PRO A 307 -40.00 19.69 -9.53
CA PRO A 307 -40.94 19.23 -10.55
C PRO A 307 -40.26 18.53 -11.74
N ILE A 308 -39.05 18.96 -12.10
CA ILE A 308 -38.23 18.34 -13.15
C ILE A 308 -37.63 17.03 -12.63
N VAL A 309 -36.98 17.06 -11.46
CA VAL A 309 -36.36 15.88 -10.82
C VAL A 309 -37.36 14.73 -10.65
N VAL A 310 -38.59 15.02 -10.17
CA VAL A 310 -39.64 14.03 -9.98
C VAL A 310 -40.06 13.37 -11.30
N ARG A 311 -40.12 14.13 -12.41
CA ARG A 311 -40.40 13.55 -13.74
C ARG A 311 -39.30 12.61 -14.23
N HIS A 312 -38.08 12.77 -13.72
CA HIS A 312 -36.92 11.93 -13.98
C HIS A 312 -36.73 10.80 -12.96
N ALA A 313 -37.75 10.48 -12.16
CA ALA A 313 -37.66 9.44 -11.14
C ALA A 313 -37.31 8.04 -11.69
N ILE A 314 -37.63 7.76 -12.96
CA ILE A 314 -37.27 6.50 -13.62
C ILE A 314 -35.80 6.51 -14.07
N SER A 315 -35.33 7.59 -14.69
CA SER A 315 -33.94 7.69 -15.17
C SER A 315 -32.94 7.86 -14.03
N GLY A 316 -33.37 8.42 -12.89
CA GLY A 316 -32.47 8.78 -11.79
C GLY A 316 -31.50 9.91 -12.14
N HIS A 317 -31.80 10.67 -13.19
CA HIS A 317 -30.92 11.72 -13.73
C HIS A 317 -31.73 12.83 -14.37
N ALA A 318 -31.48 14.08 -13.97
CA ALA A 318 -32.09 15.30 -14.50
C ALA A 318 -31.03 16.37 -14.80
N ASP A 319 -31.14 17.01 -15.97
CA ASP A 319 -30.35 18.17 -16.36
C ASP A 319 -31.24 19.42 -16.34
N ILE A 320 -30.85 20.44 -15.58
CA ILE A 320 -31.63 21.67 -15.37
C ILE A 320 -30.76 22.86 -15.77
N ASN A 321 -31.22 23.67 -16.70
CA ASN A 321 -30.56 24.93 -17.06
C ASN A 321 -31.27 26.09 -16.37
N SER A 322 -30.51 26.97 -15.73
CA SER A 322 -31.02 28.16 -15.09
C SER A 322 -30.19 29.39 -15.44
N GLU A 323 -30.87 30.52 -15.62
CA GLU A 323 -30.28 31.84 -15.80
C GLU A 323 -30.57 32.77 -14.61
N ASP A 324 -31.21 32.23 -13.57
CA ASP A 324 -31.64 32.99 -12.41
C ASP A 324 -30.45 33.74 -11.74
N PRO A 325 -30.58 35.04 -11.45
CA PRO A 325 -29.55 35.83 -10.79
C PRO A 325 -29.09 35.26 -9.44
N LEU A 326 -29.93 34.47 -8.75
CA LEU A 326 -29.59 33.78 -7.50
C LEU A 326 -28.25 33.03 -7.59
N TRP A 327 -27.96 32.42 -8.75
CA TRP A 327 -26.74 31.62 -8.95
C TRP A 327 -25.47 32.45 -9.18
N GLN A 328 -25.60 33.78 -9.24
CA GLN A 328 -24.45 34.68 -9.27
C GLN A 328 -23.85 34.89 -7.87
N GLU A 329 -24.63 34.62 -6.82
CA GLU A 329 -24.16 34.65 -5.44
C GLU A 329 -23.30 33.41 -5.17
N HIS A 330 -22.06 33.63 -4.69
CA HIS A 330 -21.07 32.55 -4.58
C HIS A 330 -21.52 31.42 -3.64
N GLU A 331 -22.18 31.77 -2.54
CA GLU A 331 -22.66 30.83 -1.52
C GLU A 331 -23.90 30.05 -1.97
N ALA A 332 -24.72 30.61 -2.87
CA ALA A 332 -25.96 29.97 -3.31
C ALA A 332 -25.71 28.62 -4.02
N LEU A 333 -24.62 28.52 -4.79
CA LEU A 333 -24.23 27.27 -5.44
C LEU A 333 -23.74 26.22 -4.45
N ALA A 334 -23.05 26.62 -3.38
CA ALA A 334 -22.63 25.72 -2.33
C ALA A 334 -23.85 25.18 -1.55
N MET A 335 -24.76 26.08 -1.16
CA MET A 335 -26.03 25.74 -0.52
C MET A 335 -26.86 24.77 -1.39
N LEU A 336 -26.92 24.98 -2.70
CA LEU A 336 -27.59 24.10 -3.64
C LEU A 336 -27.03 22.67 -3.58
N ILE A 337 -25.72 22.53 -3.67
CA ILE A 337 -25.02 21.23 -3.64
C ILE A 337 -25.24 20.54 -2.30
N ASP A 338 -25.13 21.28 -1.20
CA ASP A 338 -25.29 20.75 0.16
C ASP A 338 -26.73 20.31 0.44
N VAL A 339 -27.74 21.10 0.04
CA VAL A 339 -29.15 20.73 0.17
C VAL A 339 -29.46 19.45 -0.62
N PHE A 340 -28.99 19.35 -1.86
CA PHE A 340 -29.18 18.12 -2.63
C PHE A 340 -28.45 16.93 -2.00
N SER A 341 -27.21 17.12 -1.55
CA SER A 341 -26.40 16.08 -0.91
C SER A 341 -27.08 15.54 0.36
N GLU A 342 -27.60 16.42 1.22
CA GLU A 342 -28.29 15.99 2.45
C GLU A 342 -29.62 15.30 2.17
N ARG A 343 -30.28 15.64 1.06
CA ARG A 343 -31.51 14.96 0.61
C ARG A 343 -31.22 13.66 -0.18
N GLY A 344 -29.96 13.25 -0.31
CA GLY A 344 -29.55 11.98 -0.93
C GLY A 344 -29.36 12.04 -2.44
N TYR A 345 -29.24 13.23 -3.02
CA TYR A 345 -28.95 13.46 -4.43
C TYR A 345 -27.46 13.77 -4.63
N HIS A 346 -26.96 13.53 -5.84
CA HIS A 346 -25.64 13.99 -6.27
C HIS A 346 -25.86 15.15 -7.22
N ALA A 347 -25.43 16.35 -6.83
CA ALA A 347 -25.57 17.55 -7.63
C ALA A 347 -24.21 18.04 -8.13
N SER A 348 -24.14 18.48 -9.39
CA SER A 348 -23.01 19.21 -9.94
C SER A 348 -23.49 20.40 -10.75
N VAL A 349 -22.70 21.48 -10.77
CA VAL A 349 -23.05 22.71 -11.50
C VAL A 349 -21.94 23.10 -12.46
N ASP A 350 -22.28 23.24 -13.73
CA ASP A 350 -21.41 23.78 -14.76
C ASP A 350 -21.87 25.18 -15.18
N ILE A 351 -20.94 26.14 -15.28
CA ILE A 351 -21.26 27.51 -15.69
C ILE A 351 -20.84 27.72 -17.14
N TRP A 352 -21.83 27.85 -18.02
CA TRP A 352 -21.61 28.13 -19.43
C TRP A 352 -21.71 29.64 -19.68
N ARG A 353 -20.77 30.17 -20.47
CA ARG A 353 -20.73 31.59 -20.86
C ARG A 353 -20.79 31.67 -22.38
N HIS A 354 -21.84 32.30 -22.89
CA HIS A 354 -22.09 32.43 -24.32
C HIS A 354 -22.21 33.91 -24.66
N ASP A 355 -21.57 34.33 -25.75
CA ASP A 355 -21.74 35.68 -26.27
C ASP A 355 -22.93 35.65 -27.24
N VAL A 356 -24.01 36.35 -26.87
CA VAL A 356 -25.24 36.40 -27.66
C VAL A 356 -25.31 37.78 -28.32
N PRO A 357 -25.47 37.84 -29.66
CA PRO A 357 -25.56 39.13 -30.35
C PRO A 357 -26.80 39.90 -29.89
N GLU A 358 -26.58 41.13 -29.40
CA GLU A 358 -27.60 42.00 -28.82
C GLU A 358 -28.08 43.07 -29.82
N LYS A 359 -27.13 43.76 -30.47
CA LYS A 359 -27.43 44.76 -31.50
C LYS A 359 -26.34 44.80 -32.57
N ILE A 360 -26.67 45.36 -33.72
CA ILE A 360 -25.70 45.73 -34.75
C ILE A 360 -25.64 47.26 -34.78
N ASN A 361 -24.47 47.84 -34.59
CA ASN A 361 -24.23 49.27 -34.67
C ASN A 361 -24.40 49.75 -36.13
N SER A 362 -24.60 51.05 -36.31
CA SER A 362 -24.69 51.70 -37.63
C SER A 362 -23.45 51.49 -38.52
N ASP A 363 -22.31 51.19 -37.90
CA ASP A 363 -21.03 50.91 -38.58
C ASP A 363 -20.84 49.41 -38.91
N GLY A 364 -21.85 48.57 -38.63
CA GLY A 364 -21.85 47.13 -38.91
C GLY A 364 -21.27 46.25 -37.79
N GLU A 365 -20.79 46.83 -36.68
CA GLU A 365 -20.28 46.08 -35.54
C GLU A 365 -21.40 45.40 -34.74
N VAL A 366 -21.28 44.10 -34.50
CA VAL A 366 -22.20 43.34 -33.65
C VAL A 366 -21.78 43.50 -32.18
N VAL A 367 -22.64 44.10 -31.37
CA VAL A 367 -22.49 44.15 -29.91
C VAL A 367 -23.05 42.86 -29.33
N TYR A 368 -22.23 42.17 -28.55
CA TYR A 368 -22.61 40.95 -27.87
C TYR A 368 -22.86 41.24 -26.40
N HIS A 369 -23.89 40.62 -25.82
CA HIS A 369 -24.05 40.53 -24.39
C HIS A 369 -23.64 39.12 -23.92
N ARG A 370 -22.90 39.07 -22.81
CA ARG A 370 -22.40 37.81 -22.27
C ARG A 370 -23.47 37.19 -21.38
N LYS A 371 -24.02 36.06 -21.83
CA LYS A 371 -25.05 35.31 -21.12
C LYS A 371 -24.41 34.20 -20.28
N LYS A 372 -24.76 34.13 -18.99
CA LYS A 372 -24.34 33.05 -18.07
C LYS A 372 -25.50 32.07 -17.88
N VAL A 373 -25.25 30.80 -18.17
CA VAL A 373 -26.22 29.71 -17.96
C VAL A 373 -25.61 28.71 -16.99
N TYR A 374 -26.35 28.38 -15.94
CA TYR A 374 -25.98 27.39 -14.93
C TYR A 374 -26.64 26.07 -15.29
N ARG A 375 -25.83 25.10 -15.70
CA ARG A 375 -26.28 23.74 -15.98
C ARG A 375 -26.11 22.90 -14.73
N ILE A 376 -27.21 22.60 -14.08
CA ILE A 376 -27.26 21.84 -12.84
C ILE A 376 -27.66 20.41 -13.18
N THR A 377 -26.79 19.46 -12.86
CA THR A 377 -27.02 18.04 -13.04
C THR A 377 -27.38 17.42 -11.69
N VAL A 378 -28.51 16.72 -11.61
CA VAL A 378 -28.97 16.03 -10.39
C VAL A 378 -29.12 14.54 -10.66
N ARG A 379 -28.37 13.72 -9.92
CA ARG A 379 -28.40 12.25 -10.01
C ARG A 379 -28.87 11.62 -8.71
N PHE A 380 -29.64 10.54 -8.82
CA PHE A 380 -30.18 9.79 -7.69
C PHE A 380 -30.56 8.37 -8.12
N LYS A 381 -30.86 7.50 -7.16
CA LYS A 381 -31.27 6.13 -7.46
C LYS A 381 -32.64 6.13 -8.13
N GLY A 382 -32.67 5.82 -9.43
CA GLY A 382 -33.91 5.71 -10.21
C GLY A 382 -34.76 4.49 -9.80
N SER A 383 -36.05 4.55 -10.08
CA SER A 383 -36.97 3.43 -9.86
C SER A 383 -36.75 2.34 -10.92
N GLU A 384 -36.53 1.11 -10.47
CA GLU A 384 -36.52 -0.05 -11.37
C GLU A 384 -37.91 -0.23 -11.99
N ILE A 385 -37.98 -0.12 -13.32
CA ILE A 385 -39.18 -0.55 -14.04
C ILE A 385 -39.30 -2.05 -13.77
N ARG A 386 -40.31 -2.45 -12.99
CA ARG A 386 -40.76 -3.85 -12.96
C ARG A 386 -41.10 -4.24 -14.40
N ARG A 387 -40.19 -4.93 -15.08
CA ARG A 387 -40.53 -5.66 -16.29
C ARG A 387 -41.46 -6.79 -15.83
N GLY A 388 -42.75 -6.62 -16.06
CA GLY A 388 -43.72 -7.69 -15.86
C GLY A 388 -43.31 -8.90 -16.68
N GLY A 389 -43.24 -10.06 -16.01
CA GLY A 389 -42.88 -11.36 -16.52
C GLY A 389 -42.77 -12.34 -15.37
#